data_AF-A0A9E7FFF8-F1
#
_entry.id   AF-A0A9E7FFF8-F1
#
_cell.length_a   1.000
_cell.length_b   1.000
_cell.length_c   1.000
_cell.angle_alpha   90.00
_cell.angle_beta   90.00
_cell.angle_gamma   90.00
#
_symmetry.space_group_name_H-M   'P 1'
#
loop_
_entity.id
_entity.type
_entity.pdbx_description
1 polymer ?
#
loop_
_entity_poly.entity_id
_entity_poly.type
_entity_poly.pdbx_seq_one_letter_code
_entity_poly.pdbx_strand_id
1 'polypeptide(L)'
;MLDRRAPPEPAMPFAPAAMPPWKGMEEVSVAIDRRQPPWLNGVELLEDAKWNKHVLPTGCEGIDILLGGGLREGQLTEIVGPSSSGKTQVCLCSALGVADLRLGVVLFLDTCNSFSPHRIAHMVNSQSDTLAKEGKEGRLERIMSSILCHSVFDIFELLDALHQLECKLKHQVKSSGNRIRLLVIDSISSLITPILGGKNSQGRLMMITTGILLKKIANEYNLSVLATGRTAKFVIDN
;
A
#
# COMPACT_ATOMS: atom_id res chain seq x y z
N MET A 1 -69.87 27.86 -40.36
CA MET A 1 -69.32 26.50 -40.16
C MET A 1 -68.00 26.43 -40.89
N LEU A 2 -66.94 26.01 -40.18
CA LEU A 2 -65.63 25.54 -40.69
C LEU A 2 -64.72 26.65 -41.29
N ASP A 3 -63.44 26.80 -40.98
CA ASP A 3 -62.45 26.02 -40.24
C ASP A 3 -61.33 27.01 -39.84
N ARG A 4 -61.11 27.28 -38.54
CA ARG A 4 -59.96 28.05 -38.04
C ARG A 4 -58.82 27.06 -37.78
N ARG A 5 -58.03 26.74 -38.80
CA ARG A 5 -56.78 25.99 -38.58
C ARG A 5 -55.69 26.95 -38.09
N ALA A 6 -55.16 26.65 -36.91
CA ALA A 6 -53.97 27.29 -36.36
C ALA A 6 -52.76 27.06 -37.29
N PRO A 7 -51.76 27.97 -37.31
CA PRO A 7 -50.51 27.77 -38.04
C PRO A 7 -49.76 26.54 -37.49
N PRO A 8 -48.98 25.83 -38.32
CA PRO A 8 -48.20 24.68 -37.89
C PRO A 8 -47.16 25.07 -36.83
N GLU A 9 -47.03 24.24 -35.79
CA GLU A 9 -46.02 24.40 -34.74
C GLU A 9 -44.60 24.42 -35.31
N PRO A 10 -43.67 25.22 -34.74
CA PRO A 10 -42.28 25.21 -35.14
C PRO A 10 -41.64 23.84 -34.84
N ALA A 11 -40.88 23.33 -35.81
CA ALA A 11 -40.18 22.05 -35.69
C ALA A 11 -39.31 22.01 -34.43
N MET A 12 -39.43 20.92 -33.66
CA MET A 12 -38.58 20.67 -32.49
C MET A 12 -37.10 20.67 -32.89
N PRO A 13 -36.20 21.24 -32.07
CA PRO A 13 -34.77 21.18 -32.34
C PRO A 13 -34.31 19.73 -32.37
N PHE A 14 -33.52 19.38 -33.39
CA PHE A 14 -32.85 18.10 -33.52
C PHE A 14 -32.15 17.74 -32.21
N ALA A 15 -32.42 16.54 -31.69
CA ALA A 15 -31.66 15.95 -30.60
C ALA A 15 -30.15 16.01 -30.94
N PRO A 16 -29.26 16.28 -29.98
CA PRO A 16 -27.83 16.35 -30.25
C PRO A 16 -27.37 15.05 -30.89
N ALA A 17 -26.64 15.16 -32.00
CA ALA A 17 -26.07 14.04 -32.71
C ALA A 17 -25.27 13.17 -31.73
N ALA A 18 -25.67 11.89 -31.61
CA ALA A 18 -24.92 10.92 -30.82
C ALA A 18 -23.46 10.94 -31.24
N MET A 19 -22.55 11.07 -30.26
CA MET A 19 -21.12 11.16 -30.53
C MET A 19 -20.66 9.98 -31.39
N PRO A 20 -19.86 10.21 -32.44
CA PRO A 20 -19.42 9.14 -33.30
C PRO A 20 -18.48 8.18 -32.54
N PRO A 21 -18.59 6.86 -32.75
CA PRO A 21 -17.95 5.84 -31.92
C PRO A 21 -16.41 5.89 -31.91
N TRP A 22 -15.78 6.46 -32.93
CA TRP A 22 -14.32 6.63 -32.99
C TRP A 22 -13.79 7.73 -32.06
N LYS A 23 -14.61 8.72 -31.70
CA LYS A 23 -14.22 9.80 -30.80
C LYS A 23 -13.99 9.32 -29.37
N GLY A 24 -14.75 8.30 -28.96
CA GLY A 24 -14.50 7.55 -27.72
C GLY A 24 -13.18 6.76 -27.76
N MET A 25 -12.73 6.30 -28.93
CA MET A 25 -11.44 5.62 -29.07
C MET A 25 -10.24 6.58 -28.98
N GLU A 26 -10.39 7.82 -29.46
CA GLU A 26 -9.39 8.88 -29.27
C GLU A 26 -9.29 9.30 -27.80
N GLU A 27 -10.41 9.47 -27.10
CA GLU A 27 -10.42 9.73 -25.66
C GLU A 27 -9.77 8.59 -24.86
N VAL A 28 -10.02 7.34 -25.26
CA VAL A 28 -9.37 6.16 -24.68
C VAL A 28 -7.86 6.14 -24.98
N SER A 29 -7.43 6.48 -26.21
CA SER A 29 -5.99 6.58 -26.54
C SER A 29 -5.29 7.65 -25.71
N VAL A 30 -5.88 8.85 -25.59
CA VAL A 30 -5.31 9.93 -24.76
C VAL A 30 -5.30 9.56 -23.28
N ALA A 31 -6.31 8.84 -22.80
CA ALA A 31 -6.35 8.32 -21.43
C ALA A 31 -5.33 7.20 -21.18
N ILE A 32 -5.03 6.39 -22.20
CA ILE A 32 -3.99 5.34 -22.16
C ILE A 32 -2.60 5.97 -22.17
N ASP A 33 -2.34 6.95 -23.04
CA ASP A 33 -1.06 7.67 -23.10
C ASP A 33 -0.77 8.41 -21.80
N ARG A 34 -1.79 9.00 -21.16
CA ARG A 34 -1.65 9.62 -19.82
C ARG A 34 -1.38 8.61 -18.70
N ARG A 35 -1.61 7.31 -18.93
CA ARG A 35 -1.39 6.23 -17.95
C ARG A 35 -0.08 5.49 -18.16
N GLN A 36 0.60 5.64 -19.29
CA GLN A 36 1.93 5.08 -19.48
C GLN A 36 2.96 6.09 -18.98
N PRO A 37 3.71 5.79 -17.91
CA PRO A 37 4.82 6.64 -17.53
C PRO A 37 5.78 6.74 -18.73
N PRO A 38 6.25 7.95 -19.08
CA PRO A 38 7.15 8.13 -20.22
C PRO A 38 8.42 7.29 -20.00
N TRP A 39 9.02 6.84 -21.11
CA TRP A 39 10.33 6.22 -21.05
C TRP A 39 11.35 7.24 -20.56
N LEU A 40 11.83 7.06 -19.33
CA LEU A 40 12.83 7.93 -18.74
C LEU A 40 14.24 7.42 -19.05
N ASN A 41 15.15 8.33 -19.37
CA ASN A 41 16.56 8.01 -19.50
C ASN A 41 17.25 7.90 -18.12
N GLY A 42 18.48 7.39 -18.09
CA GLY A 42 19.20 7.16 -16.84
C GLY A 42 19.47 8.42 -16.00
N VAL A 43 19.56 9.59 -16.62
CA VAL A 43 19.76 10.87 -15.92
C VAL A 43 18.46 11.32 -15.26
N GLU A 44 17.34 11.23 -15.98
CA GLU A 44 16.01 11.53 -15.43
C GLU A 44 15.67 10.59 -14.28
N LEU A 45 15.98 9.29 -14.41
CA LEU A 45 15.81 8.32 -13.32
C LEU A 45 16.73 8.61 -12.12
N LEU A 46 17.93 9.12 -12.35
CA LEU A 46 18.85 9.50 -11.28
C LEU A 46 18.39 10.77 -10.55
N GLU A 47 17.87 11.75 -11.28
CA GLU A 47 17.26 12.96 -10.70
C GLU A 47 16.00 12.62 -9.91
N ASP A 48 15.12 11.79 -10.49
CA ASP A 48 13.95 11.26 -9.80
C ASP A 48 14.35 10.49 -8.53
N ALA A 49 15.37 9.63 -8.60
CA ALA A 49 15.85 8.89 -7.43
C ALA A 49 16.40 9.79 -6.30
N LYS A 50 16.91 10.99 -6.62
CA LYS A 50 17.37 11.96 -5.61
C LYS A 50 16.23 12.69 -4.92
N TRP A 51 15.15 12.97 -5.66
CA TRP A 51 14.03 13.79 -5.15
C TRP A 51 12.87 12.97 -4.60
N ASN A 52 12.70 11.73 -5.07
CA ASN A 52 11.43 11.01 -4.97
C ASN A 52 11.45 9.80 -4.03
N LYS A 53 12.54 9.56 -3.27
CA LYS A 53 12.65 8.43 -2.33
C LYS A 53 13.01 8.88 -0.93
N HIS A 54 11.99 9.24 -0.15
CA HIS A 54 12.19 9.36 1.30
C HIS A 54 12.42 7.98 1.91
N VAL A 55 13.03 7.99 3.08
CA VAL A 55 13.30 6.78 3.87
C VAL A 55 12.51 6.88 5.16
N LEU A 56 11.84 5.78 5.52
CA LEU A 56 11.10 5.61 6.75
C LEU A 56 11.93 4.77 7.71
N PRO A 57 12.15 5.22 8.96
CA PRO A 57 12.94 4.46 9.91
C PRO A 57 12.20 3.20 10.35
N THR A 58 12.93 2.12 10.56
CA THR A 58 12.40 0.86 11.12
C THR A 58 12.27 0.92 12.65
N GLY A 59 12.78 1.98 13.28
CA GLY A 59 12.90 2.07 14.74
C GLY A 59 14.01 1.19 15.31
N CYS A 60 14.82 0.57 14.45
CA CYS A 60 15.98 -0.24 14.82
C CYS A 60 17.20 0.26 14.05
N GLU A 61 18.12 0.93 14.74
CA GLU A 61 19.30 1.56 14.14
C GLU A 61 20.15 0.58 13.32
N GLY A 62 20.37 -0.64 13.81
CA GLY A 62 21.13 -1.65 13.08
C GLY A 62 20.49 -2.06 11.74
N ILE A 63 19.15 -2.13 11.69
CA ILE A 63 18.42 -2.42 10.45
C ILE A 63 18.43 -1.21 9.53
N ASP A 64 18.26 -0.01 10.08
CA ASP A 64 18.31 1.23 9.29
C ASP A 64 19.68 1.40 8.63
N ILE A 65 20.77 1.14 9.34
CA ILE A 65 22.13 1.14 8.76
C ILE A 65 22.24 0.11 7.63
N LEU A 66 21.76 -1.11 7.83
CA LEU A 66 21.81 -2.17 6.82
C LEU A 66 21.03 -1.81 5.55
N LEU A 67 19.92 -1.09 5.68
CA LEU A 67 19.08 -0.65 4.56
C LEU A 67 19.54 0.69 3.93
N GLY A 68 20.58 1.31 4.48
CA GLY A 68 21.09 2.61 4.04
C GLY A 68 20.15 3.76 4.41
N GLY A 69 19.62 3.74 5.63
CA GLY A 69 18.80 4.76 6.27
C GLY A 69 17.42 4.28 6.76
N GLY A 70 16.97 3.08 6.38
CA GLY A 70 15.64 2.54 6.67
C GLY A 70 14.87 2.07 5.42
N LEU A 71 13.54 1.97 5.53
CA LEU A 71 12.65 1.50 4.47
C LEU A 71 12.41 2.57 3.41
N ARG A 72 12.70 2.27 2.15
CA ARG A 72 12.56 3.25 1.06
C ARG A 72 11.13 3.31 0.55
N GLU A 73 10.59 4.52 0.42
CA GLU A 73 9.34 4.74 -0.31
C GLU A 73 9.50 4.33 -1.78
N GLY A 74 8.40 3.86 -2.39
CA GLY A 74 8.45 3.33 -3.74
C GLY A 74 8.92 1.87 -3.83
N GLN A 75 9.28 1.24 -2.71
CA GLN A 75 9.89 -0.08 -2.69
C GLN A 75 9.17 -1.08 -1.77
N LEU A 76 9.23 -2.34 -2.18
CA LEU A 76 8.87 -3.49 -1.36
C LEU A 76 10.14 -4.02 -0.68
N THR A 77 10.15 -4.00 0.64
CA THR A 77 11.16 -4.64 1.49
C THR A 77 10.58 -5.90 2.10
N GLU A 78 11.24 -7.04 1.91
CA GLU A 78 10.81 -8.32 2.47
C GLU A 78 11.80 -8.82 3.53
N ILE A 79 11.30 -9.15 4.72
CA ILE A 79 12.08 -9.77 5.78
C ILE A 79 11.72 -11.25 5.88
N VAL A 80 12.68 -12.11 5.56
CA VAL A 80 12.50 -13.57 5.55
C VAL A 80 13.34 -14.21 6.65
N GLY A 81 12.77 -15.18 7.35
CA GLY A 81 13.51 -15.95 8.35
C GLY A 81 12.66 -16.99 9.08
N PRO A 82 13.28 -17.83 9.93
CA PRO A 82 12.58 -18.87 10.68
C PRO A 82 11.56 -18.29 11.66
N SER A 83 10.58 -19.08 12.08
CA SER A 83 9.65 -18.67 13.15
C SER A 83 10.42 -18.19 14.39
N SER A 84 9.86 -17.18 15.07
CA SER A 84 10.47 -16.56 16.26
C SER A 84 11.79 -15.80 16.03
N SER A 85 12.19 -15.53 14.78
CA SER A 85 13.38 -14.72 14.46
C SER A 85 13.21 -13.20 14.65
N GLY A 86 12.11 -12.74 15.24
CA GLY A 86 11.85 -11.31 15.50
C GLY A 86 11.22 -10.51 14.34
N LYS A 87 10.79 -11.13 13.23
CA LYS A 87 10.17 -10.41 12.09
C LYS A 87 9.01 -9.49 12.49
N THR A 88 8.06 -10.02 13.26
CA THR A 88 6.93 -9.25 13.81
C THR A 88 7.40 -8.10 14.70
N GLN A 89 8.51 -8.26 15.43
CA GLN A 89 9.06 -7.14 16.23
C GLN A 89 9.52 -6.02 15.30
N VAL A 90 10.21 -6.34 14.21
CA VAL A 90 10.63 -5.33 13.22
C VAL A 90 9.41 -4.62 12.61
N CYS A 91 8.34 -5.35 12.30
CA CYS A 91 7.09 -4.76 11.83
C CYS A 91 6.48 -3.76 12.82
N LEU A 92 6.38 -4.12 14.10
CA LEU A 92 5.84 -3.23 15.13
C LEU A 92 6.77 -2.04 15.40
N CYS A 93 8.08 -2.23 15.43
CA CYS A 93 9.05 -1.14 15.56
C CYS A 93 8.97 -0.17 14.39
N SER A 94 8.81 -0.67 13.16
CA SER A 94 8.70 0.16 11.96
C SER A 94 7.41 0.97 11.98
N ALA A 95 6.29 0.34 12.36
CA ALA A 95 5.02 1.03 12.54
C ALA A 95 5.13 2.14 13.61
N LEU A 96 5.75 1.83 14.75
CA LEU A 96 5.99 2.79 15.82
C LEU A 96 6.89 3.95 15.36
N GLY A 97 8.00 3.68 14.68
CA GLY A 97 8.95 4.71 14.23
C GLY A 97 8.31 5.71 13.27
N VAL A 98 7.53 5.23 12.31
CA VAL A 98 6.79 6.07 11.36
C VAL A 98 5.71 6.90 12.06
N ALA A 99 4.95 6.27 12.95
CA ALA A 99 3.87 6.89 13.71
C ALA A 99 4.37 7.98 14.68
N ASP A 100 5.42 7.67 15.44
CA ASP A 100 5.94 8.56 16.47
C ASP A 100 6.55 9.83 15.88
N LEU A 101 7.31 9.69 14.79
CA LEU A 101 7.91 10.80 14.05
C LEU A 101 6.91 11.56 13.16
N ARG A 102 5.62 11.20 13.20
CA ARG A 102 4.54 11.84 12.43
C ARG A 102 4.84 11.84 10.92
N LEU A 103 5.48 10.79 10.44
CA LEU A 103 5.88 10.72 9.04
C LEU A 103 4.66 10.47 8.16
N GLY A 104 3.65 9.74 8.62
CA GLY A 104 2.38 9.50 7.93
C GLY A 104 1.55 8.42 8.62
N VAL A 105 0.52 7.94 7.93
CA VAL A 105 -0.31 6.82 8.42
C VAL A 105 0.35 5.48 8.07
N VAL A 106 0.29 4.54 9.01
CA VAL A 106 0.72 3.15 8.81
C VAL A 106 -0.52 2.29 8.62
N LEU A 107 -0.56 1.49 7.56
CA LEU A 107 -1.55 0.42 7.38
C LEU A 107 -0.90 -0.93 7.67
N PHE A 108 -1.42 -1.65 8.65
CA PHE A 108 -0.96 -2.95 9.08
C PHE A 108 -1.99 -4.02 8.68
N LEU A 109 -1.66 -4.83 7.68
CA LEU A 109 -2.45 -6.00 7.29
C LEU A 109 -1.95 -7.21 8.09
N ASP A 110 -2.70 -7.57 9.12
CA ASP A 110 -2.34 -8.63 10.06
C ASP A 110 -2.92 -9.96 9.62
N THR A 111 -2.06 -10.84 9.11
CA THR A 111 -2.49 -12.17 8.62
C THR A 111 -2.32 -13.28 9.63
N CYS A 112 -1.69 -12.98 10.77
CA CYS A 112 -1.32 -13.95 11.80
C CYS A 112 -1.83 -13.56 13.19
N ASN A 113 -2.73 -12.56 13.26
CA ASN A 113 -3.20 -11.95 14.51
C ASN A 113 -2.03 -11.61 15.47
N SER A 114 -0.95 -11.09 14.91
CA SER A 114 0.33 -10.84 15.57
C SER A 114 0.53 -9.38 15.97
N PHE A 115 -0.35 -8.49 15.50
CA PHE A 115 -0.39 -7.10 15.93
C PHE A 115 -0.82 -7.01 17.41
N SER A 116 -0.06 -6.25 18.20
CA SER A 116 -0.32 -6.12 19.64
C SER A 116 -0.19 -4.66 20.08
N PRO A 117 -1.32 -3.98 20.36
CA PRO A 117 -1.31 -2.63 20.91
C PRO A 117 -0.52 -2.54 22.22
N HIS A 118 -0.63 -3.55 23.09
CA HIS A 118 0.11 -3.60 24.34
C HIS A 118 1.63 -3.60 24.12
N ARG A 119 2.13 -4.33 23.11
CA ARG A 119 3.56 -4.32 22.77
C ARG A 119 4.00 -2.94 22.27
N ILE A 120 3.18 -2.26 21.47
CA ILE A 120 3.47 -0.88 21.05
C ILE A 120 3.51 0.06 22.25
N ALA A 121 2.53 -0.01 23.15
CA ALA A 121 2.50 0.79 24.38
C ALA A 121 3.74 0.55 25.25
N HIS A 122 4.17 -0.71 25.39
CA HIS A 122 5.39 -1.05 26.12
C HIS A 122 6.64 -0.47 25.45
N MET A 123 6.76 -0.54 24.12
CA MET A 123 7.88 0.05 23.38
C MET A 123 7.92 1.57 23.56
N VAL A 124 6.77 2.25 23.46
CA VAL A 124 6.65 3.70 23.70
C VAL A 124 7.13 4.07 25.10
N ASN A 125 6.71 3.32 26.13
CA ASN A 125 7.06 3.56 27.53
C ASN A 125 8.54 3.28 27.85
N SER A 126 9.17 2.37 27.10
CA SER A 126 10.58 2.01 27.29
C SER A 126 11.56 3.05 26.71
N GLN A 127 11.10 3.91 25.81
CA GLN A 127 11.92 5.00 25.27
C GLN A 127 12.00 6.14 26.30
N SER A 128 13.23 6.55 26.62
CA SER A 128 13.49 7.57 27.63
C SER A 128 12.99 8.95 27.18
N ASP A 129 12.01 9.50 27.91
CA ASP A 129 11.43 10.83 27.71
C ASP A 129 12.50 11.94 27.85
N THR A 130 13.21 12.23 26.77
CA THR A 130 14.21 13.30 26.81
C THR A 130 13.73 14.58 26.11
N LEU A 131 12.66 14.53 25.29
CA LEU A 131 12.34 15.66 24.38
C LEU A 131 10.85 15.94 24.11
N ALA A 132 9.89 15.17 24.64
CA ALA A 132 8.47 15.40 24.33
C ALA A 132 7.82 16.38 25.31
N LYS A 133 7.32 17.51 24.79
CA LYS A 133 6.44 18.45 25.53
C LYS A 133 5.03 17.85 25.82
N GLU A 134 4.70 16.73 25.18
CA GLU A 134 3.47 15.97 25.34
C GLU A 134 3.63 14.93 26.46
N GLY A 135 2.63 14.77 27.34
CA GLY A 135 2.63 13.69 28.32
C GLY A 135 2.61 12.31 27.65
N LYS A 136 3.14 11.28 28.34
CA LYS A 136 3.23 9.90 27.82
C LYS A 136 1.92 9.37 27.22
N GLU A 137 0.80 9.63 27.88
CA GLU A 137 -0.52 9.17 27.44
C GLU A 137 -0.95 9.81 26.11
N GLY A 138 -0.76 11.12 25.97
CA GLY A 138 -1.08 11.84 24.72
C GLY A 138 -0.18 11.43 23.56
N ARG A 139 1.10 11.11 23.83
CA ARG A 139 2.01 10.53 22.82
C ARG A 139 1.51 9.16 22.35
N LEU A 140 1.09 8.29 23.27
CA LEU A 140 0.58 6.96 22.94
C LEU A 140 -0.70 7.02 22.10
N GLU A 141 -1.67 7.84 22.50
CA GLU A 141 -2.94 8.01 21.78
C GLU A 141 -2.70 8.51 20.34
N ARG A 142 -1.80 9.49 20.18
CA ARG A 142 -1.37 9.99 18.87
C ARG A 142 -0.73 8.91 18.01
N ILE A 143 0.16 8.09 18.57
CA ILE A 143 0.81 6.99 17.85
C ILE A 143 -0.24 5.98 17.40
N MET A 144 -1.11 5.54 18.31
CA MET A 144 -2.12 4.53 18.04
C MET A 144 -3.13 4.98 16.98
N SER A 145 -3.57 6.24 17.02
CA SER A 145 -4.48 6.78 16.01
C SER A 145 -3.89 6.87 14.60
N SER A 146 -2.57 6.81 14.45
CA SER A 146 -1.88 6.82 13.15
C SER A 146 -1.61 5.42 12.58
N ILE A 147 -1.87 4.36 13.34
CA ILE A 147 -1.67 2.97 12.92
C ILE A 147 -3.04 2.32 12.70
N LEU A 148 -3.38 2.08 11.43
CA LEU A 148 -4.59 1.38 11.03
C LEU A 148 -4.29 -0.11 10.92
N CYS A 149 -4.97 -0.96 11.70
CA CYS A 149 -4.82 -2.40 11.64
C CYS A 149 -6.04 -3.05 10.99
N HIS A 150 -5.81 -3.97 10.05
CA HIS A 150 -6.85 -4.78 9.41
C HIS A 150 -6.41 -6.24 9.39
N SER A 151 -7.21 -7.12 10.01
CA SER A 151 -6.94 -8.55 10.03
C SER A 151 -7.36 -9.18 8.70
N VAL A 152 -6.55 -10.12 8.20
CA VAL A 152 -6.75 -10.78 6.91
C VAL A 152 -6.55 -12.28 7.08
N PHE A 153 -7.54 -13.10 6.73
CA PHE A 153 -7.54 -14.53 7.06
C PHE A 153 -7.25 -15.43 5.84
N ASP A 154 -7.43 -14.93 4.62
CA ASP A 154 -7.11 -15.66 3.40
C ASP A 154 -6.47 -14.76 2.31
N ILE A 155 -5.98 -15.40 1.26
CA ILE A 155 -5.29 -14.71 0.16
C ILE A 155 -6.23 -13.82 -0.67
N PHE A 156 -7.51 -14.17 -0.77
CA PHE A 156 -8.48 -13.40 -1.54
C PHE A 156 -8.86 -12.12 -0.79
N GLU A 157 -9.03 -12.20 0.53
CA GLU A 157 -9.21 -11.04 1.41
C GLU A 157 -7.98 -10.12 1.37
N LEU A 158 -6.76 -10.66 1.29
CA LEU A 158 -5.55 -9.84 1.08
C LEU A 158 -5.63 -9.08 -0.25
N LEU A 159 -5.98 -9.78 -1.33
CA LEU A 159 -6.08 -9.16 -2.66
C LEU A 159 -7.17 -8.08 -2.70
N ASP A 160 -8.31 -8.32 -2.05
CA ASP A 160 -9.38 -7.33 -1.94
C ASP A 160 -8.95 -6.13 -1.09
N ALA A 161 -8.30 -6.35 0.05
CA ALA A 161 -7.76 -5.28 0.89
C ALA A 161 -6.74 -4.42 0.14
N LEU A 162 -5.86 -5.04 -0.67
CA LEU A 162 -4.92 -4.32 -1.54
C LEU A 162 -5.64 -3.54 -2.65
N HIS A 163 -6.71 -4.09 -3.23
CA HIS A 163 -7.52 -3.40 -4.22
C HIS A 163 -8.24 -2.18 -3.62
N GLN A 164 -8.86 -2.34 -2.45
CA GLN A 164 -9.47 -1.25 -1.71
C GLN A 164 -8.46 -0.17 -1.31
N LEU A 165 -7.24 -0.57 -0.92
CA LEU A 165 -6.14 0.35 -0.66
C LEU A 165 -5.77 1.15 -1.91
N GLU A 166 -5.59 0.49 -3.06
CA GLU A 166 -5.31 1.15 -4.34
C GLU A 166 -6.39 2.20 -4.66
N CYS A 167 -7.66 1.84 -4.49
CA CYS A 167 -8.79 2.76 -4.66
C CYS A 167 -8.72 3.96 -3.70
N LYS A 168 -8.41 3.74 -2.41
CA LYS A 168 -8.25 4.83 -1.43
C LYS A 168 -7.08 5.76 -1.80
N LEU A 169 -5.95 5.20 -2.22
CA LEU A 169 -4.76 5.97 -2.59
C LEU A 169 -5.01 6.84 -3.83
N LYS A 170 -5.71 6.34 -4.85
CA LYS A 170 -6.11 7.13 -6.04
C LYS A 170 -6.89 8.40 -5.68
N HIS A 171 -7.72 8.33 -4.64
CA HIS A 171 -8.48 9.49 -4.16
C HIS A 171 -7.63 10.40 -3.26
N GLN A 172 -6.71 9.83 -2.47
CA GLN A 172 -5.81 10.61 -1.60
C GLN A 172 -4.79 11.46 -2.36
N VAL A 173 -4.38 11.08 -3.58
CA VAL A 173 -3.47 11.89 -4.41
C VAL A 173 -3.97 13.33 -4.64
N LYS A 174 -5.29 13.57 -4.51
CA LYS A 174 -5.91 14.89 -4.72
C LYS A 174 -6.14 15.70 -3.44
N SER A 175 -5.94 15.12 -2.25
CA SER A 175 -6.23 15.74 -0.96
C SER A 175 -4.99 15.73 -0.06
N SER A 176 -4.54 16.91 0.38
CA SER A 176 -3.34 17.11 1.23
C SER A 176 -3.45 16.60 2.68
N GLY A 177 -4.28 15.58 2.94
CA GLY A 177 -4.49 15.00 4.26
C GLY A 177 -3.41 13.99 4.69
N ASN A 178 -3.65 13.31 5.81
CA ASN A 178 -2.80 12.25 6.35
C ASN A 178 -2.72 11.05 5.38
N ARG A 179 -1.67 11.03 4.53
CA ARG A 179 -1.43 9.96 3.55
C ARG A 179 -0.85 8.71 4.20
N ILE A 180 -1.22 7.55 3.67
CA ILE A 180 -0.59 6.28 4.04
C ILE A 180 0.82 6.26 3.45
N ARG A 181 1.84 6.01 4.28
CA ARG A 181 3.24 5.97 3.84
C ARG A 181 3.91 4.63 4.06
N LEU A 182 3.42 3.84 5.01
CA LEU A 182 3.93 2.50 5.29
C LEU A 182 2.77 1.50 5.23
N LEU A 183 2.93 0.49 4.38
CA LEU A 183 2.09 -0.71 4.36
C LEU A 183 2.90 -1.87 4.97
N VAL A 184 2.40 -2.46 6.05
CA VAL A 184 2.99 -3.64 6.69
C VAL A 184 2.12 -4.85 6.43
N ILE A 185 2.73 -5.98 6.03
CA ILE A 185 2.04 -7.26 5.86
C ILE A 185 2.81 -8.33 6.62
N ASP A 186 2.24 -8.78 7.75
CA ASP A 186 2.83 -9.81 8.61
C ASP A 186 1.88 -11.00 8.73
N SER A 187 2.06 -12.12 8.01
CA SER A 187 3.07 -12.49 7.01
C SER A 187 2.41 -12.97 5.72
N ILE A 188 2.98 -12.69 4.55
CA ILE A 188 2.42 -13.17 3.27
C ILE A 188 2.43 -14.71 3.21
N SER A 189 3.48 -15.32 3.76
CA SER A 189 3.63 -16.78 3.73
C SER A 189 2.50 -17.53 4.44
N SER A 190 1.89 -17.00 5.51
CA SER A 190 0.82 -17.72 6.22
C SER A 190 -0.41 -17.96 5.36
N LEU A 191 -0.74 -17.01 4.48
CA LEU A 191 -1.90 -17.08 3.60
C LEU A 191 -1.68 -18.02 2.41
N ILE A 192 -0.43 -18.13 1.94
CA ILE A 192 -0.11 -18.91 0.75
C ILE A 192 0.34 -20.33 1.12
N THR A 193 0.90 -20.56 2.30
CA THR A 193 1.38 -21.90 2.73
C THR A 193 0.33 -23.00 2.59
N PRO A 194 -0.95 -22.80 2.97
CA PRO A 194 -2.00 -23.80 2.76
C PRO A 194 -2.23 -24.17 1.29
N ILE A 195 -1.93 -23.26 0.36
CA ILE A 195 -2.13 -23.40 -1.09
C ILE A 195 -0.83 -23.86 -1.79
N LEU A 196 0.32 -23.68 -1.15
CA LEU A 196 1.66 -24.04 -1.63
C LEU A 196 2.00 -25.54 -1.47
N GLY A 197 1.14 -26.33 -0.82
CA GLY A 197 1.34 -27.77 -0.65
C GLY A 197 1.09 -28.58 -1.93
N GLY A 198 2.08 -29.36 -2.37
CA GLY A 198 1.96 -30.36 -3.45
C GLY A 198 2.56 -29.95 -4.81
N LYS A 199 2.20 -30.66 -5.89
CA LYS A 199 2.62 -30.36 -7.28
C LYS A 199 1.94 -29.12 -7.89
N ASN A 200 1.11 -28.42 -7.10
CA ASN A 200 0.22 -27.39 -7.61
C ASN A 200 0.99 -26.08 -7.85
N SER A 201 0.95 -25.61 -9.09
CA SER A 201 1.55 -24.33 -9.51
C SER A 201 0.82 -23.10 -8.98
N GLN A 202 -0.42 -23.26 -8.49
CA GLN A 202 -1.29 -22.15 -8.10
C GLN A 202 -0.74 -21.34 -6.93
N GLY A 203 -0.21 -21.97 -5.87
CA GLY A 203 0.36 -21.22 -4.73
C GLY A 203 1.54 -20.33 -5.14
N ARG A 204 2.39 -20.81 -6.05
CA ARG A 204 3.50 -20.03 -6.62
C ARG A 204 2.99 -18.84 -7.45
N LEU A 205 1.97 -19.06 -8.27
CA LEU A 205 1.36 -18.00 -9.06
C LEU A 205 0.78 -16.91 -8.16
N MET A 206 0.05 -17.28 -7.10
CA MET A 206 -0.50 -16.31 -6.15
C MET A 206 0.60 -15.50 -5.47
N MET A 207 1.71 -16.13 -5.06
CA MET A 207 2.86 -15.44 -4.48
C MET A 207 3.48 -14.42 -5.44
N ILE A 208 3.66 -14.80 -6.71
CA ILE A 208 4.18 -13.90 -7.76
C ILE A 208 3.22 -12.73 -7.98
N THR A 209 1.92 -13.01 -8.12
CA THR A 209 0.89 -11.99 -8.35
C THR A 209 0.83 -11.00 -7.20
N THR A 210 0.81 -11.47 -5.94
CA THR A 210 0.86 -10.60 -4.76
C THR A 210 2.14 -9.76 -4.75
N GLY A 211 3.30 -10.35 -5.04
CA GLY A 211 4.56 -9.62 -5.10
C GLY A 211 4.58 -8.51 -6.17
N ILE A 212 4.02 -8.78 -7.36
CA ILE A 212 3.87 -7.78 -8.43
C ILE A 212 2.92 -6.66 -7.99
N LEU A 213 1.78 -7.00 -7.40
CA LEU A 213 0.80 -6.03 -6.94
C LEU A 213 1.38 -5.10 -5.87
N LEU A 214 2.11 -5.65 -4.90
CA LEU A 214 2.76 -4.86 -3.85
C LEU A 214 3.83 -3.93 -4.41
N LYS A 215 4.67 -4.41 -5.35
CA LYS A 215 5.66 -3.56 -6.02
C LYS A 215 5.00 -2.42 -6.80
N LYS A 216 3.90 -2.73 -7.50
CA LYS A 216 3.11 -1.73 -8.24
C LYS A 216 2.56 -0.67 -7.29
N ILE A 217 1.88 -1.07 -6.21
CA ILE A 217 1.32 -0.15 -5.22
C ILE A 217 2.42 0.70 -4.56
N ALA A 218 3.55 0.09 -4.19
CA ALA A 218 4.69 0.81 -3.62
C ALA A 218 5.15 1.94 -4.55
N ASN A 219 5.44 1.59 -5.80
CA ASN A 219 6.02 2.50 -6.79
C ASN A 219 5.03 3.57 -7.26
N GLU A 220 3.78 3.21 -7.56
CA GLU A 220 2.78 4.12 -8.13
C GLU A 220 2.31 5.19 -7.13
N TYR A 221 2.23 4.85 -5.85
CA TYR A 221 1.73 5.77 -4.81
C TYR A 221 2.83 6.27 -3.86
N ASN A 222 4.09 5.99 -4.19
CA ASN A 222 5.28 6.35 -3.42
C ASN A 222 5.15 6.03 -1.92
N LEU A 223 4.74 4.79 -1.61
CA LEU A 223 4.64 4.27 -0.25
C LEU A 223 5.66 3.16 -0.03
N SER A 224 6.13 3.01 1.19
CA SER A 224 7.02 1.91 1.57
C SER A 224 6.20 0.68 1.93
N VAL A 225 6.52 -0.47 1.35
CA VAL A 225 5.87 -1.74 1.70
C VAL A 225 6.86 -2.62 2.47
N LEU A 226 6.49 -3.05 3.66
CA LEU A 226 7.21 -4.01 4.48
C LEU A 226 6.42 -5.31 4.56
N ALA A 227 6.95 -6.39 3.99
CA ALA A 227 6.36 -7.71 4.05
C ALA A 227 7.24 -8.67 4.84
N THR A 228 6.64 -9.65 5.52
CA THR A 228 7.38 -10.74 6.16
C THR A 228 7.08 -12.08 5.51
N GLY A 229 8.13 -12.91 5.45
CA GLY A 229 8.07 -14.28 4.96
C GLY A 229 8.63 -15.27 5.98
N ARG A 230 8.10 -16.50 5.97
CA ARG A 230 8.66 -17.62 6.73
C ARG A 230 9.45 -18.53 5.79
N THR A 231 10.62 -18.97 6.22
CA THR A 231 11.33 -20.06 5.54
C THR A 231 10.59 -21.37 5.78
N ALA A 232 10.09 -21.99 4.72
CA ALA A 232 9.63 -23.38 4.78
C ALA A 232 10.87 -24.30 4.72
N LYS A 233 11.07 -25.14 5.74
CA LYS A 233 11.91 -26.33 5.57
C LYS A 233 11.09 -27.32 4.75
N PHE A 234 11.34 -27.37 3.45
CA PHE A 234 10.93 -28.53 2.66
C PHE A 234 11.85 -29.67 3.08
N VAL A 235 11.37 -30.54 3.98
CA VAL A 235 12.01 -31.83 4.16
C VAL A 235 11.74 -32.59 2.86
N ILE A 236 12.77 -32.71 2.03
CA ILE A 236 12.76 -33.67 0.94
C ILE A 236 12.99 -35.01 1.64
N ASP A 237 11.91 -35.70 1.98
CA ASP A 237 12.00 -37.10 2.38
C ASP A 237 12.54 -37.86 1.15
N ASN A 238 13.82 -38.26 1.23
CA ASN A 238 14.46 -39.18 0.29
C ASN A 238 14.13 -40.62 0.66
#